data_AF-A0A7J5F195-F1
#
_entry.id   AF-A0A7J5F195-F1
#
_cell.length_a   1.000
_cell.length_b   1.000
_cell.length_c   1.000
_cell.angle_alpha   90.00
_cell.angle_beta   90.00
_cell.angle_gamma   90.00
#
_symmetry.space_group_name_H-M   'P 1'
#
loop_
_entity.id
_entity.type
_entity.pdbx_description
1 polymer ?
#
loop_
_entity_poly.entity_id
_entity_poly.type
_entity_poly.pdbx_seq_one_letter_code
_entity_poly.pdbx_strand_id
1 'polypeptide(L)'
;PWGTDYSNGTYPPSAAFRQFPDIVAKYGINGVVPDDTLCHPTPVYETLICAAFFFVLWKNRTRWSAEGKVFYAYLVLAGLERFSVEFLRLNERILAGLSEAQVIALILIAIGAAGLNSLHRNARSSSAGTEKL
;
A
#
# COMPACT_ATOMS: atom_id res chain seq x y z
N PRO A 1 -17.72 16.14 -7.54
CA PRO A 1 -16.67 15.17 -7.16
C PRO A 1 -17.29 14.04 -6.33
N TRP A 2 -16.81 12.81 -6.47
CA TRP A 2 -17.28 11.68 -5.67
C TRP A 2 -16.55 11.66 -4.32
N GLY A 3 -17.22 11.23 -3.25
CA GLY A 3 -16.66 11.15 -1.91
C GLY A 3 -17.74 10.90 -0.87
N THR A 4 -17.32 10.66 0.36
CA THR A 4 -18.21 10.44 1.50
C THR A 4 -18.29 11.73 2.31
N ASP A 5 -19.51 12.10 2.70
CA ASP A 5 -19.77 13.21 3.61
C ASP A 5 -19.56 12.75 5.06
N TYR A 6 -18.72 13.50 5.78
CA TYR A 6 -18.37 13.23 7.18
C TYR A 6 -18.86 14.33 8.13
N SER A 7 -19.71 15.26 7.67
CA SER A 7 -20.27 16.36 8.46
C SER A 7 -20.95 15.91 9.75
N ASN A 8 -21.62 14.75 9.73
CA ASN A 8 -22.30 14.16 10.88
C ASN A 8 -21.45 13.09 11.62
N GLY A 9 -20.16 12.96 11.28
CA GLY A 9 -19.26 11.98 11.87
C GLY A 9 -18.59 12.45 13.16
N THR A 10 -17.95 11.53 13.87
CA THR A 10 -17.17 11.82 15.09
C THR A 10 -15.91 12.66 14.82
N TYR A 11 -15.48 12.73 13.57
CA TYR A 11 -14.28 13.43 13.15
C TYR A 11 -14.53 14.16 11.82
N PRO A 12 -15.16 15.34 11.88
CA PRO A 12 -15.54 16.08 10.67
C PRO A 12 -14.30 16.72 10.00
N PRO A 13 -14.39 17.08 8.71
CA PRO A 13 -13.28 17.66 7.94
C PRO A 13 -12.58 18.85 8.63
N SER A 14 -13.32 19.75 9.28
CA SER A 14 -12.73 20.88 10.01
C SER A 14 -11.76 20.45 11.12
N ALA A 15 -12.06 19.36 11.82
CA ALA A 15 -11.19 18.78 12.84
C ALA A 15 -10.05 17.96 12.24
N ALA A 16 -10.33 17.17 11.20
CA ALA A 16 -9.36 16.30 10.56
C ALA A 16 -8.23 17.06 9.85
N PHE A 17 -8.56 18.18 9.21
CA PHE A 17 -7.57 18.96 8.45
C PHE A 17 -6.89 20.07 9.23
N ARG A 18 -7.28 20.31 10.49
CA ARG A 18 -6.74 21.40 11.33
C ARG A 18 -5.21 21.37 11.46
N GLN A 19 -4.62 20.18 11.38
CA GLN A 19 -3.18 19.95 11.55
C GLN A 19 -2.39 20.16 10.25
N PHE A 20 -3.06 20.41 9.11
CA PHE A 20 -2.44 20.52 7.79
C PHE A 20 -2.46 21.98 7.30
N PRO A 21 -1.44 22.79 7.66
CA PRO A 21 -1.41 24.22 7.35
C PRO A 21 -1.52 24.50 5.85
N ASP A 22 -0.94 23.64 4.99
CA ASP A 22 -1.00 23.77 3.53
C ASP A 22 -2.41 23.58 2.94
N ILE A 23 -3.25 22.79 3.62
CA ILE A 23 -4.64 22.53 3.21
C ILE A 23 -5.52 23.65 3.73
N VAL A 24 -5.41 23.95 5.02
CA VAL A 24 -6.10 25.03 5.74
C VAL A 24 -5.90 26.38 5.03
N ALA A 25 -4.68 26.69 4.59
CA ALA A 25 -4.35 27.94 3.90
C ALA A 25 -5.12 28.14 2.58
N LYS A 26 -5.63 27.08 1.95
CA LYS A 26 -6.41 27.17 0.71
C LYS A 26 -7.83 27.68 0.92
N TYR A 27 -8.36 27.65 2.15
CA TYR A 27 -9.77 27.94 2.45
C TYR A 27 -10.04 29.36 3.00
N GLY A 28 -9.07 30.28 2.95
CA GLY A 28 -9.32 31.71 3.20
C GLY A 28 -9.48 32.10 4.68
N ILE A 29 -10.18 33.22 4.93
CA ILE A 29 -10.25 33.93 6.23
C ILE A 29 -10.94 33.05 7.28
N ASN A 30 -10.16 32.20 7.96
CA ASN A 30 -10.39 31.33 9.13
C ASN A 30 -9.61 30.02 8.99
N GLY A 31 -9.19 29.65 7.77
CA GLY A 31 -8.39 28.45 7.51
C GLY A 31 -9.13 27.14 7.76
N VAL A 32 -10.43 27.16 8.04
CA VAL A 32 -11.17 25.95 8.38
C VAL A 32 -11.71 25.30 7.11
N VAL A 33 -11.45 24.00 6.96
CA VAL A 33 -12.05 23.19 5.90
C VAL A 33 -13.54 23.00 6.20
N PRO A 34 -14.47 23.34 5.28
CA PRO A 34 -15.90 23.13 5.47
C PRO A 34 -16.25 21.65 5.73
N ASP A 35 -17.17 21.38 6.65
CA ASP A 35 -17.52 20.02 7.07
C ASP A 35 -18.29 19.23 6.01
N ASP A 36 -18.89 19.91 5.03
CA ASP A 36 -19.53 19.34 3.84
C ASP A 36 -18.50 18.96 2.75
N THR A 37 -17.20 19.11 3.01
CA THR A 37 -16.15 18.69 2.08
C THR A 37 -16.15 17.18 1.94
N LEU A 38 -16.42 16.71 0.71
CA LEU A 38 -16.40 15.29 0.36
C LEU A 38 -14.97 14.73 0.43
N CYS A 39 -14.78 13.69 1.24
CA CYS A 39 -13.50 13.02 1.40
C CYS A 39 -13.49 11.65 0.71
N HIS A 40 -12.32 11.18 0.31
CA HIS A 40 -12.17 9.84 -0.25
C HIS A 40 -12.28 8.77 0.88
N PRO A 41 -13.14 7.75 0.73
CA PRO A 41 -13.22 6.62 1.65
C PRO A 41 -12.05 5.65 1.44
N THR A 42 -10.83 6.09 1.78
CA THR A 42 -9.58 5.30 1.72
C THR A 42 -9.72 3.88 2.30
N PRO A 43 -10.40 3.66 3.44
CA PRO A 43 -10.55 2.31 4.00
C PRO A 43 -11.28 1.31 3.09
N VAL A 44 -12.21 1.78 2.25
CA VAL A 44 -12.92 0.92 1.29
C VAL A 44 -11.98 0.47 0.19
N TYR A 45 -11.17 1.38 -0.35
CA TYR A 45 -10.14 1.06 -1.35
C TYR A 45 -9.11 0.07 -0.80
N GLU A 46 -8.59 0.32 0.41
CA GLU A 46 -7.64 -0.56 1.09
C GLU A 46 -8.21 -1.98 1.24
N THR A 47 -9.46 -2.10 1.71
CA THR A 47 -10.11 -3.40 1.90
C THR A 47 -10.29 -4.16 0.58
N LEU A 48 -10.73 -3.48 -0.49
CA LEU A 48 -10.92 -4.09 -1.80
C LEU A 48 -9.60 -4.56 -2.42
N ILE A 49 -8.54 -3.76 -2.30
CA ILE A 49 -7.20 -4.12 -2.79
C ILE A 49 -6.65 -5.31 -2.00
N CYS A 50 -6.77 -5.29 -0.66
CA CYS A 50 -6.35 -6.40 0.20
C CYS A 50 -7.10 -7.70 -0.15
N ALA A 51 -8.41 -7.63 -0.38
CA ALA A 51 -9.21 -8.78 -0.79
C ALA A 51 -8.75 -9.31 -2.15
N ALA A 52 -8.52 -8.43 -3.14
CA ALA A 52 -8.01 -8.82 -4.44
C ALA A 52 -6.65 -9.54 -4.34
N PHE A 53 -5.73 -9.01 -3.55
CA PHE A 53 -4.42 -9.64 -3.31
C PHE A 53 -4.53 -10.97 -2.61
N PHE A 54 -5.41 -11.07 -1.61
CA PHE A 54 -5.71 -12.34 -0.96
C PHE A 54 -6.19 -13.39 -1.97
N PHE A 55 -7.13 -13.06 -2.85
CA PHE A 55 -7.62 -13.99 -3.87
C PHE A 55 -6.53 -14.39 -4.87
N VAL A 56 -5.68 -13.45 -5.29
CA VAL A 56 -4.54 -13.73 -6.20
C VAL A 56 -3.58 -14.72 -5.54
N LEU A 57 -3.19 -14.49 -4.29
CA LEU A 57 -2.31 -15.38 -3.56
C LEU A 57 -2.97 -16.74 -3.31
N TRP A 58 -4.23 -16.74 -2.90
CA TRP A 58 -4.99 -17.96 -2.60
C TRP A 58 -5.13 -18.87 -3.82
N LYS A 59 -5.46 -18.30 -4.99
CA LYS A 59 -5.58 -19.05 -6.25
C LYS A 59 -4.26 -19.67 -6.68
N ASN A 60 -3.14 -19.00 -6.40
CA ASN A 60 -1.81 -19.45 -6.79
C ASN A 60 -1.11 -20.32 -5.74
N ARG A 61 -1.70 -20.50 -4.55
CA ARG A 61 -1.10 -21.24 -3.42
C ARG A 61 -0.69 -22.67 -3.77
N THR A 62 -1.48 -23.36 -4.60
CA THR A 62 -1.21 -24.75 -5.01
C THR A 62 -0.32 -24.86 -6.23
N ARG A 63 -0.19 -23.78 -7.02
CA ARG A 63 0.65 -23.73 -8.22
C ARG A 63 2.09 -23.35 -7.90
N TRP A 64 2.31 -22.61 -6.83
CA TRP A 64 3.62 -22.17 -6.38
C TRP A 64 4.18 -23.14 -5.36
N SER A 65 4.68 -24.28 -5.86
CA SER A 65 5.20 -25.39 -5.05
C SER A 65 6.52 -25.09 -4.33
N ALA A 66 7.22 -24.03 -4.70
CA ALA A 66 8.45 -23.63 -4.02
C ALA A 66 8.13 -23.02 -2.64
N GLU A 67 8.71 -23.61 -1.59
CA GLU A 67 8.61 -23.11 -0.22
C GLU A 67 9.02 -21.63 -0.17
N GLY A 68 8.20 -20.79 0.47
CA GLY A 68 8.42 -19.36 0.59
C GLY A 68 7.97 -18.50 -0.60
N LYS A 69 7.59 -19.08 -1.76
CA LYS A 69 7.19 -18.28 -2.94
C LYS A 69 5.95 -17.43 -2.71
N VAL A 70 4.94 -17.97 -2.02
CA VAL A 70 3.73 -17.23 -1.62
C VAL A 70 4.06 -16.11 -0.64
N PHE A 71 4.98 -16.34 0.29
CA PHE A 71 5.41 -15.35 1.28
C PHE A 71 6.14 -14.17 0.62
N TYR A 72 7.11 -14.43 -0.25
CA TYR A 72 7.81 -13.36 -0.95
C TYR A 72 6.91 -12.59 -1.92
N ALA A 73 5.97 -13.28 -2.58
CA ALA A 73 4.94 -12.62 -3.39
C ALA A 73 4.03 -11.72 -2.54
N TYR A 74 3.67 -12.16 -1.33
CA TYR A 74 2.93 -11.36 -0.37
C TYR A 74 3.71 -10.09 0.03
N LEU A 75 5.01 -10.18 0.31
CA LEU A 75 5.82 -9.00 0.65
C LEU A 75 5.81 -7.93 -0.45
N VAL A 76 5.92 -8.36 -1.72
CA VAL A 76 5.84 -7.44 -2.87
C VAL A 76 4.45 -6.79 -2.95
N LEU A 77 3.38 -7.58 -2.85
CA LEU A 77 2.02 -7.06 -2.95
C LEU A 77 1.69 -6.11 -1.79
N ALA A 78 2.04 -6.48 -0.55
CA ALA A 78 1.82 -5.66 0.62
C ALA A 78 2.58 -4.32 0.54
N GLY A 79 3.84 -4.34 0.07
CA GLY A 79 4.58 -3.11 -0.17
C GLY A 79 3.96 -2.26 -1.29
N LEU A 80 3.46 -2.87 -2.37
CA LEU A 80 2.83 -2.15 -3.48
C LEU A 80 1.52 -1.45 -3.04
N GLU A 81 0.69 -2.12 -2.26
CA GLU A 81 -0.52 -1.51 -1.67
C GLU A 81 -0.14 -0.34 -0.77
N ARG A 82 0.78 -0.54 0.18
CA ARG A 82 1.23 0.55 1.06
C ARG A 82 1.83 1.73 0.32
N PHE A 83 2.63 1.49 -0.71
CA PHE A 83 3.20 2.55 -1.52
C PHE A 83 2.11 3.35 -2.25
N SER A 84 1.11 2.65 -2.80
CA SER A 84 0.02 3.26 -3.59
C SER A 84 -0.98 4.02 -2.72
N VAL A 85 -1.38 3.43 -1.60
CA VAL A 85 -2.34 4.02 -0.65
C VAL A 85 -1.77 5.27 0.00
N GLU A 86 -0.46 5.32 0.23
CA GLU A 86 0.16 6.49 0.82
C GLU A 86 0.03 7.76 -0.05
N PHE A 87 -0.09 7.65 -1.37
CA PHE A 87 -0.39 8.82 -2.20
C PHE A 87 -1.79 9.40 -1.95
N LEU A 88 -2.72 8.56 -1.50
CA LEU A 88 -4.07 8.96 -1.11
C LEU A 88 -4.12 9.48 0.34
N ARG A 89 -3.08 9.24 1.13
CA ARG A 89 -2.98 9.69 2.52
C ARG A 89 -2.21 11.01 2.59
N LEU A 90 -2.71 11.90 3.44
CA LEU A 90 -2.05 13.16 3.77
C LEU A 90 -1.14 12.91 4.97
N ASN A 91 -0.07 12.16 4.79
CA ASN A 91 0.94 11.96 5.83
C ASN A 91 2.10 12.96 5.66
N GLU A 92 2.70 13.37 6.78
CA GLU A 92 3.91 14.18 6.78
C GLU A 92 5.09 13.40 6.17
N ARG A 93 5.87 14.07 5.32
CA ARG A 93 7.01 13.47 4.62
C ARG A 93 8.25 13.61 5.50
N ILE A 94 8.78 12.48 5.98
CA ILE A 94 9.81 12.46 7.02
C ILE A 94 11.23 12.38 6.42
N LEU A 95 11.42 11.65 5.31
CA LEU A 95 12.76 11.37 4.77
C LEU A 95 12.84 11.64 3.26
N ALA A 96 13.65 12.61 2.84
CA ALA A 96 13.90 12.94 1.43
C ALA A 96 12.62 13.17 0.58
N GLY A 97 11.54 13.63 1.21
CA GLY A 97 10.23 13.80 0.55
C GLY A 97 9.38 12.53 0.44
N LEU A 98 9.83 11.39 0.97
CA LEU A 98 9.04 10.18 1.15
C LEU A 98 8.47 10.12 2.58
N SER A 99 7.31 9.49 2.72
CA SER A 99 6.78 9.16 4.05
C SER A 99 7.45 7.90 4.62
N GLU A 100 7.34 7.72 5.95
CA GLU A 100 7.83 6.50 6.62
C GLU A 100 7.22 5.23 6.01
N ALA A 101 5.92 5.26 5.72
CA ALA A 101 5.22 4.14 5.11
C ALA A 101 5.75 3.81 3.71
N GLN A 102 6.15 4.81 2.92
CA GLN A 102 6.78 4.59 1.61
C GLN A 102 8.15 3.92 1.73
N VAL A 103 8.97 4.31 2.73
CA VAL A 103 10.27 3.68 2.97
C VAL A 103 10.10 2.21 3.34
N ILE A 104 9.19 1.91 4.27
CA ILE A 104 8.88 0.52 4.67
C ILE A 104 8.36 -0.27 3.47
N ALA A 105 7.47 0.31 2.67
CA ALA A 105 6.93 -0.32 1.46
C ALA A 105 8.05 -0.71 0.47
N LEU A 106 9.02 0.17 0.23
CA LEU A 106 10.16 -0.11 -0.65
C LEU A 106 11.04 -1.24 -0.10
N ILE A 107 11.26 -1.29 1.21
CA ILE A 107 12.02 -2.38 1.86
C ILE A 107 11.30 -3.72 1.67
N LEU A 108 9.99 -3.77 1.89
CA LEU A 108 9.19 -4.99 1.71
C LEU A 108 9.23 -5.47 0.25
N ILE A 109 9.08 -4.55 -0.72
CA ILE A 109 9.19 -4.88 -2.15
C ILE A 109 10.58 -5.43 -2.48
N ALA A 110 11.64 -4.81 -1.97
CA ALA A 110 13.01 -5.25 -2.22
C ALA A 110 13.27 -6.66 -1.67
N ILE A 111 12.87 -6.93 -0.42
CA ILE A 111 13.03 -8.25 0.21
C ILE A 111 12.20 -9.30 -0.54
N GLY A 112 10.95 -9.00 -0.87
CA GLY A 112 10.08 -9.88 -1.64
C GLY A 112 10.64 -10.21 -3.02
N ALA A 113 11.11 -9.21 -3.76
CA ALA A 113 11.71 -9.40 -5.09
C ALA A 113 13.01 -10.21 -5.03
N ALA A 114 13.89 -9.94 -4.06
CA ALA A 114 15.14 -10.67 -3.86
C ALA A 114 14.88 -12.15 -3.51
N GLY A 115 13.91 -12.42 -2.65
CA GLY A 115 13.50 -13.77 -2.29
C GLY A 115 12.93 -14.55 -3.48
N LEU A 116 12.03 -13.94 -4.26
CA LEU A 116 11.51 -14.54 -5.49
C LEU A 116 12.61 -14.85 -6.51
N ASN A 117 13.56 -13.93 -6.70
CA ASN A 117 14.69 -14.14 -7.62
C ASN A 117 15.57 -15.31 -7.15
N SER A 118 15.87 -15.38 -5.85
CA SER A 118 16.67 -16.47 -5.27
C SER A 118 16.01 -17.84 -5.46
N LEU A 119 14.70 -17.93 -5.25
CA LEU A 119 13.94 -19.17 -5.50
C LEU A 119 13.94 -19.58 -6.98
N HIS A 120 13.82 -18.61 -7.91
CA HIS A 120 13.89 -18.90 -9.34
C HIS A 120 15.27 -19.39 -9.78
N ARG A 121 16.35 -18.87 -9.18
CA ARG A 121 17.73 -19.32 -9.47
C ARG A 121 17.96 -20.75 -9.00
N ASN A 122 17.49 -21.10 -7.80
CA ASN A 122 17.65 -22.44 -7.24
C ASN A 122 16.92 -23.49 -8.09
N ALA A 123 15.71 -23.19 -8.55
CA ALA A 123 14.94 -24.09 -9.41
C ALA A 123 15.66 -24.42 -10.73
N ARG A 124 16.33 -23.43 -11.36
CA ARG A 124 17.12 -23.66 -12.60
C ARG A 124 18.39 -24.46 -12.35
N SER A 125 19.04 -24.25 -11.20
CA SER A 125 20.26 -24.98 -10.87
C SER A 125 19.99 -26.48 -10.65
N SER A 126 18.85 -26.82 -10.04
CA SER A 126 18.44 -28.21 -9.85
C SER A 126 18.15 -28.92 -11.17
N SER A 127 17.45 -28.27 -12.12
CA SER A 127 17.14 -28.88 -13.42
C SER A 127 18.38 -29.12 -14.30
N ALA A 128 19.37 -28.22 -14.25
CA ALA A 128 20.61 -28.36 -15.02
C ALA A 128 21.54 -29.47 -14.50
N GLY A 129 21.43 -29.86 -13.22
CA GLY A 129 22.18 -30.97 -12.64
C GLY A 129 21.62 -32.35 -13.00
N THR A 130 20.30 -32.46 -13.15
CA THR A 130 19.62 -33.71 -13.51
C THR A 130 19.85 -34.10 -14.98
N GLU A 131 20.11 -33.14 -15.87
CA GLU A 131 20.35 -33.40 -17.31
C GLU A 131 21.78 -33.90 -17.61
N LYS A 132 22.70 -33.84 -16.63
CA LYS A 132 24.11 -34.26 -16.77
C LYS A 132 24.42 -35.66 -16.22
N LEU A 133 23.42 -36.39 -15.73
CA LEU A 133 23.52 -37.76 -15.22
C LEU A 133 22.86 -38.73 -16.20
#